data_AF-A0A960PQ90-F1
#
_entry.id   AF-A0A960PQ90-F1
#
_cell.length_a   1.000
_cell.length_b   1.000
_cell.length_c   1.000
_cell.angle_alpha   90.00
_cell.angle_beta   90.00
_cell.angle_gamma   90.00
#
_symmetry.space_group_name_H-M   'P 1'
#
loop_
_entity.id
_entity.type
_entity.pdbx_description
1 polymer ?
#
loop_
_entity_poly.entity_id
_entity_poly.type
_entity_poly.pdbx_seq_one_letter_code
_entity_poly.pdbx_strand_id
1 'polypeptide(L)'
;MAAEWSEALALPDLEKLLAPISAERPAGDSLRYDPLYDEVREARREDDPNLPQGVWKVEPKKADWPRVESLSLEALERRSKDLQIASWLTEAWVHRCGFEGAEHGLRLLSGLCESFWEPLHPVPGEDGDLEPRLGPFDWLDQRISLAVKSVPVTRPETEEGEAFCWSAWESALHKAKVERVRSGAELEGQADTSKFMVSTSLTS
;
A
#
# COMPACT_ATOMS: atom_id res chain seq x y z
N MET A 1 -10.25 10.56 -14.62
CA MET A 1 -9.19 9.83 -15.34
C MET A 1 -9.56 8.37 -15.24
N ALA A 2 -9.90 7.75 -16.36
CA ALA A 2 -10.23 6.33 -16.39
C ALA A 2 -9.07 5.53 -15.79
N ALA A 3 -9.38 4.59 -14.90
CA ALA A 3 -8.40 3.60 -14.49
C ALA A 3 -8.08 2.76 -15.73
N GLU A 4 -6.94 3.04 -16.35
CA GLU A 4 -6.34 2.20 -17.38
C GLU A 4 -5.96 0.89 -16.69
N TRP A 5 -6.91 -0.04 -16.62
CA TRP A 5 -6.63 -1.44 -16.33
C TRP A 5 -5.88 -1.98 -17.54
N SER A 6 -4.55 -1.85 -17.47
CA SER A 6 -3.61 -2.55 -18.34
C SER A 6 -4.06 -3.99 -18.52
N GLU A 7 -3.97 -4.47 -19.76
CA GLU A 7 -3.97 -5.87 -20.16
C GLU A 7 -3.48 -6.76 -19.02
N ALA A 8 -4.27 -7.76 -18.60
CA ALA A 8 -4.04 -8.58 -17.42
C ALA A 8 -2.56 -8.99 -17.35
N LEU A 9 -1.80 -8.30 -16.50
CA LEU A 9 -0.38 -8.53 -16.35
C LEU A 9 -0.23 -9.91 -15.74
N ALA A 10 0.28 -10.86 -16.53
CA ALA A 10 0.51 -12.21 -16.06
C ALA A 10 1.53 -12.15 -14.92
N LEU A 11 1.08 -12.49 -13.72
CA LEU A 11 1.95 -12.62 -12.56
C LEU A 11 3.04 -13.67 -12.87
N PRO A 12 4.29 -13.42 -12.43
CA PRO A 12 5.39 -14.30 -12.78
C PRO A 12 5.29 -15.63 -12.04
N ASP A 13 5.90 -16.65 -12.63
CA ASP A 13 5.95 -18.00 -12.08
C ASP A 13 6.74 -18.03 -10.76
N LEU A 14 6.06 -18.39 -9.65
CA LEU A 14 6.68 -18.46 -8.32
C LEU A 14 7.78 -19.51 -8.24
N GLU A 15 7.73 -20.58 -9.05
CA GLU A 15 8.76 -21.62 -9.02
C GLU A 15 10.14 -21.05 -9.35
N LYS A 16 10.21 -20.06 -10.25
CA LYS A 16 11.45 -19.37 -10.58
C LYS A 16 11.96 -18.52 -9.43
N LEU A 17 11.06 -17.82 -8.74
CA LEU A 17 11.41 -16.98 -7.60
C LEU A 17 11.82 -17.82 -6.37
N LEU A 18 11.33 -19.05 -6.28
CA LEU A 18 11.65 -20.01 -5.21
C LEU A 18 12.79 -20.97 -5.61
N ALA A 19 13.35 -20.86 -6.81
CA ALA A 19 14.54 -21.62 -7.18
C ALA A 19 15.78 -21.10 -6.42
N PRO A 20 16.67 -21.97 -5.91
CA PRO A 20 17.91 -21.56 -5.27
C PRO A 20 18.78 -20.66 -6.17
N ILE A 21 19.42 -19.65 -5.60
CA ILE A 21 20.33 -18.73 -6.34
C ILE A 21 21.56 -19.48 -6.88
N SER A 22 22.20 -20.29 -6.02
CA SER A 22 23.26 -21.22 -6.42
C SER A 22 23.27 -22.46 -5.52
N ALA A 23 24.01 -23.50 -5.91
CA ALA A 23 24.14 -24.71 -5.10
C ALA A 23 24.86 -24.46 -3.75
N GLU A 24 25.83 -23.55 -3.74
CA GLU A 24 26.65 -23.21 -2.58
C GLU A 24 25.98 -22.15 -1.68
N ARG A 25 25.20 -21.25 -2.29
CA ARG A 25 24.48 -20.17 -1.60
C ARG A 25 23.02 -20.14 -2.07
N PRO A 26 22.16 -21.04 -1.56
CA PRO A 26 20.76 -21.13 -2.00
C PRO A 26 19.97 -19.83 -1.86
N ALA A 27 20.23 -19.04 -0.81
CA ALA A 27 19.60 -17.74 -0.59
C ALA A 27 20.37 -16.54 -1.16
N GLY A 28 21.54 -16.76 -1.78
CA GLY A 28 22.40 -15.69 -2.26
C GLY A 28 22.93 -14.77 -1.16
N ASP A 29 23.26 -13.53 -1.54
CA ASP A 29 23.90 -12.56 -0.66
C ASP A 29 22.90 -11.56 -0.08
N SER A 30 23.20 -10.99 1.10
CA SER A 30 22.36 -9.95 1.67
C SER A 30 22.45 -8.66 0.85
N LEU A 31 21.30 -8.09 0.50
CA LEU A 31 21.22 -6.85 -0.29
C LEU A 31 20.90 -5.62 0.55
N ARG A 32 20.87 -5.72 1.88
CA ARG A 32 20.44 -4.64 2.79
C ARG A 32 21.15 -3.29 2.57
N TYR A 33 22.41 -3.32 2.15
CA TYR A 33 23.24 -2.15 1.87
C TYR A 33 23.54 -1.97 0.37
N ASP A 34 22.90 -2.77 -0.47
CA ASP A 34 23.01 -2.64 -1.92
C ASP A 34 22.20 -1.43 -2.41
N PRO A 35 22.69 -0.68 -3.41
CA PRO A 35 21.95 0.45 -3.99
C PRO A 35 20.53 0.09 -4.45
N LEU A 36 20.26 -1.17 -4.78
CA LEU A 36 18.93 -1.66 -5.13
C LEU A 36 17.87 -1.34 -4.07
N TYR A 37 18.21 -1.35 -2.77
CA TYR A 37 17.26 -0.99 -1.71
C TYR A 37 16.79 0.45 -1.84
N ASP A 38 17.71 1.36 -2.14
CA ASP A 38 17.40 2.78 -2.28
C ASP A 38 16.69 3.04 -3.61
N GLU A 39 17.03 2.34 -4.68
CA GLU A 39 16.29 2.39 -5.94
C GLU A 39 14.84 1.93 -5.79
N VAL A 40 14.60 0.82 -5.09
CA VAL A 40 13.23 0.33 -4.82
C VAL A 40 12.47 1.33 -3.96
N ARG A 41 13.07 1.85 -2.88
CA ARG A 41 12.43 2.87 -2.04
C ARG A 41 12.09 4.13 -2.83
N GLU A 42 12.98 4.58 -3.70
CA GLU A 42 12.75 5.75 -4.53
C GLU A 42 11.64 5.48 -5.54
N ALA A 43 11.63 4.33 -6.21
CA ALA A 43 10.55 3.94 -7.12
C ALA A 43 9.19 3.87 -6.41
N ARG A 44 9.16 3.44 -5.14
CA ARG A 44 7.95 3.40 -4.30
C ARG A 44 7.51 4.76 -3.77
N ARG A 45 8.33 5.82 -3.87
CA ARG A 45 7.99 7.12 -3.29
C ARG A 45 6.85 7.76 -4.07
N GLU A 46 5.77 8.04 -3.37
CA GLU A 46 4.65 8.84 -3.83
C GLU A 46 4.50 10.07 -2.93
N ASP A 47 4.36 11.24 -3.55
CA ASP A 47 4.14 12.50 -2.84
C ASP A 47 2.64 12.65 -2.53
N ASP A 48 2.30 13.13 -1.33
CA ASP A 48 0.90 13.35 -0.95
C ASP A 48 0.30 14.47 -1.81
N PRO A 49 -0.74 14.18 -2.63
CA PRO A 49 -1.36 15.17 -3.49
C PRO A 49 -2.10 16.28 -2.71
N ASN A 50 -2.35 16.09 -1.41
CA ASN A 50 -3.02 17.07 -0.56
C ASN A 50 -2.06 18.05 0.14
N LEU A 51 -0.74 17.84 0.03
CA LEU A 51 0.21 18.78 0.61
C LEU A 51 0.20 20.11 -0.17
N PRO A 52 0.18 21.27 0.52
CA PRO A 52 0.23 22.56 -0.15
C PRO A 52 1.57 22.71 -0.87
N GLN A 53 1.54 22.64 -2.20
CA GLN A 53 2.69 22.98 -3.01
C GLN A 53 2.93 24.48 -2.89
N GLY A 54 4.18 24.88 -2.67
CA GLY A 54 4.56 26.29 -2.65
C GLY A 54 4.31 26.98 -4.00
N VAL A 55 4.93 28.14 -4.20
CA VAL A 55 4.77 28.94 -5.44
C VAL A 55 5.17 28.15 -6.71
N TRP A 56 5.98 27.10 -6.55
CA TRP A 56 6.35 26.16 -7.61
C TRP A 56 5.41 24.95 -7.60
N LYS A 57 4.54 24.87 -8.61
CA LYS A 57 3.71 23.68 -8.88
C LYS A 57 4.60 22.63 -9.56
N VAL A 58 5.04 21.64 -8.80
CA VAL A 58 5.73 20.46 -9.34
C VAL A 58 4.70 19.34 -9.38
N GLU A 59 4.59 18.58 -10.46
CA GLU A 59 3.68 17.43 -10.45
C GLU A 59 4.06 16.48 -9.31
N PRO A 60 3.10 16.09 -8.43
CA PRO A 60 3.39 15.15 -7.35
C PRO A 60 3.97 13.88 -7.93
N LYS A 61 5.10 13.43 -7.37
CA LYS A 61 5.69 12.16 -7.79
C LYS A 61 4.71 11.03 -7.48
N LYS A 62 4.48 10.16 -8.46
CA LYS A 62 3.76 8.90 -8.27
C LYS A 62 4.75 7.76 -8.13
N ALA A 63 4.35 6.72 -7.40
CA ALA A 63 5.11 5.49 -7.33
C ALA A 63 5.14 4.78 -8.70
N ASP A 64 6.32 4.27 -9.07
CA ASP A 64 6.55 3.46 -10.26
C ASP A 64 6.53 1.97 -9.89
N TRP A 65 5.32 1.43 -9.72
CA TRP A 65 5.11 0.02 -9.40
C TRP A 65 5.71 -0.95 -10.43
N PRO A 66 5.64 -0.72 -11.76
CA PRO A 66 6.37 -1.55 -12.72
C PRO A 66 7.88 -1.60 -12.46
N ARG A 67 8.51 -0.47 -12.11
CA ARG A 67 9.94 -0.45 -11.76
C ARG A 67 10.23 -1.21 -10.47
N VAL A 68 9.38 -1.07 -9.46
CA VAL A 68 9.51 -1.84 -8.20
C VAL A 68 9.44 -3.33 -8.46
N GLU A 69 8.47 -3.77 -9.26
CA GLU A 69 8.34 -5.17 -9.68
C GLU A 69 9.60 -5.65 -10.39
N SER A 70 10.05 -4.92 -11.41
CA SER A 70 11.23 -5.31 -12.21
C SER A 70 12.51 -5.43 -11.37
N LEU A 71 12.75 -4.49 -10.46
CA LEU A 71 13.91 -4.50 -9.57
C LEU A 71 13.86 -5.66 -8.58
N SER A 72 12.71 -5.87 -7.96
CA SER A 72 12.53 -6.93 -6.97
C SER A 72 12.60 -8.31 -7.59
N LEU A 73 12.06 -8.51 -8.79
CA LEU A 73 12.17 -9.77 -9.53
C LEU A 73 13.63 -10.09 -9.87
N GLU A 74 14.39 -9.11 -10.39
CA GLU A 74 15.81 -9.30 -10.69
C GLU A 74 16.59 -9.75 -9.44
N ALA A 75 16.37 -9.06 -8.31
CA ALA A 75 17.02 -9.40 -7.05
C ALA A 75 16.65 -10.81 -6.56
N LEU A 76 15.34 -11.13 -6.53
CA LEU A 76 14.84 -12.40 -6.00
C LEU A 76 15.20 -13.59 -6.87
N GLU A 77 15.24 -13.44 -8.19
CA GLU A 77 15.61 -14.52 -9.11
C GLU A 77 17.12 -14.79 -9.12
N ARG A 78 17.96 -13.75 -8.98
CA ARG A 78 19.38 -13.86 -9.36
C ARG A 78 20.38 -13.59 -8.25
N ARG A 79 19.97 -12.90 -7.18
CA ARG A 79 20.93 -12.30 -6.24
C ARG A 79 20.68 -12.70 -4.79
N SER A 80 19.43 -12.69 -4.35
CA SER A 80 19.10 -12.83 -2.93
C SER A 80 17.68 -13.34 -2.70
N LYS A 81 17.49 -14.22 -1.72
CA LYS A 81 16.18 -14.54 -1.15
C LYS A 81 16.00 -13.65 0.08
N ASP A 82 15.21 -12.58 -0.08
CA ASP A 82 15.08 -11.52 0.91
C ASP A 82 13.62 -11.16 1.18
N LEU A 83 13.22 -11.21 2.45
CA LEU A 83 11.86 -10.92 2.90
C LEU A 83 11.45 -9.47 2.66
N GLN A 84 12.35 -8.50 2.82
CA GLN A 84 12.01 -7.10 2.60
C GLN A 84 11.72 -6.82 1.13
N ILE A 85 12.54 -7.40 0.23
CA ILE A 85 12.33 -7.29 -1.21
C ILE A 85 11.04 -8.00 -1.63
N ALA A 86 10.77 -9.19 -1.10
CA ALA A 86 9.52 -9.92 -1.35
C ALA A 86 8.29 -9.14 -0.84
N SER A 87 8.39 -8.46 0.30
CA SER A 87 7.33 -7.57 0.79
C SER A 87 7.09 -6.38 -0.14
N TRP A 88 8.14 -5.76 -0.69
CA TRP A 88 8.00 -4.68 -1.67
C TRP A 88 7.41 -5.16 -3.00
N LEU A 89 7.81 -6.34 -3.47
CA LEU A 89 7.22 -6.96 -4.65
C LEU A 89 5.73 -7.25 -4.44
N THR A 90 5.36 -7.75 -3.26
CA THR A 90 3.96 -8.00 -2.89
C THR A 90 3.12 -6.72 -2.99
N GLU A 91 3.59 -5.62 -2.40
CA GLU A 91 2.89 -4.32 -2.50
C GLU A 91 2.75 -3.87 -3.97
N ALA A 92 3.81 -3.99 -4.77
CA ALA A 92 3.76 -3.64 -6.19
C ALA A 92 2.72 -4.48 -6.96
N TRP A 93 2.62 -5.78 -6.67
CA TRP A 93 1.59 -6.64 -7.25
C TRP A 93 0.19 -6.28 -6.78
N VAL A 94 -0.02 -5.87 -5.53
CA VAL A 94 -1.34 -5.37 -5.10
C VAL A 94 -1.76 -4.15 -5.92
N HIS A 95 -0.84 -3.21 -6.14
CA HIS A 95 -1.14 -2.02 -6.93
C HIS A 95 -1.38 -2.30 -8.42
N ARG A 96 -0.80 -3.38 -8.96
CA ARG A 96 -0.85 -3.71 -10.40
C ARG A 96 -1.94 -4.74 -10.74
N CYS A 97 -2.16 -5.70 -9.85
CA CYS A 97 -3.01 -6.88 -10.08
C CYS A 97 -4.08 -7.05 -8.99
N GLY A 98 -4.22 -6.10 -8.06
CA GLY A 98 -5.26 -6.12 -7.03
C GLY A 98 -5.16 -7.32 -6.09
N PHE A 99 -6.29 -7.98 -5.85
CA PHE A 99 -6.36 -9.13 -4.93
C PHE A 99 -5.54 -10.34 -5.39
N GLU A 100 -5.44 -10.59 -6.70
CA GLU A 100 -4.59 -11.66 -7.23
C GLU A 100 -3.12 -11.37 -6.91
N GLY A 101 -2.70 -10.12 -7.02
CA GLY A 101 -1.35 -9.71 -6.65
C GLY A 101 -1.04 -9.88 -5.16
N ALA A 102 -2.02 -9.57 -4.29
CA ALA A 102 -1.89 -9.78 -2.85
C ALA A 102 -1.72 -11.27 -2.51
N GLU A 103 -2.56 -12.11 -3.10
CA GLU A 103 -2.55 -13.56 -2.91
C GLU A 103 -1.23 -14.18 -3.38
N HIS A 104 -0.75 -13.76 -4.55
CA HIS A 104 0.50 -14.23 -5.14
C HIS A 104 1.73 -13.82 -4.33
N GLY A 105 1.76 -12.59 -3.83
CA GLY A 105 2.84 -12.10 -2.96
C GLY A 105 2.88 -12.81 -1.60
N LEU A 106 1.73 -13.09 -1.00
CA LEU A 106 1.67 -13.88 0.24
C LEU A 106 2.13 -15.32 0.04
N ARG A 107 1.79 -15.94 -1.10
CA ARG A 107 2.34 -17.27 -1.47
C ARG A 107 3.85 -17.24 -1.63
N LEU A 108 4.40 -16.21 -2.27
CA LEU A 108 5.85 -16.03 -2.40
C LEU A 108 6.52 -15.96 -1.02
N LEU A 109 6.00 -15.13 -0.11
CA LEU A 109 6.53 -15.00 1.25
C LEU A 109 6.47 -16.32 2.03
N SER A 110 5.35 -17.05 1.93
CA SER A 110 5.22 -18.38 2.54
C SER A 110 6.26 -19.35 1.98
N GLY A 111 6.39 -19.42 0.65
CA GLY A 111 7.34 -20.30 -0.02
C GLY A 111 8.80 -19.98 0.32
N LEU A 112 9.14 -18.70 0.47
CA LEU A 112 10.47 -18.28 0.92
C LEU A 112 10.76 -18.75 2.35
N CYS A 113 9.80 -18.58 3.25
CA CYS A 113 9.92 -19.07 4.63
C CYS A 113 10.04 -20.60 4.67
N GLU A 114 9.24 -21.32 3.90
CA GLU A 114 9.25 -22.80 3.88
C GLU A 114 10.52 -23.38 3.27
N SER A 115 11.06 -22.75 2.20
CA SER A 115 12.15 -23.32 1.40
C SER A 115 13.54 -22.82 1.79
N PHE A 116 13.63 -21.64 2.40
CA PHE A 116 14.90 -20.97 2.67
C PHE A 116 15.06 -20.51 4.11
N TRP A 117 14.24 -20.98 5.06
CA TRP A 117 14.20 -20.42 6.43
C TRP A 117 15.57 -20.16 7.04
N GLU A 118 16.50 -21.12 7.02
CA GLU A 118 17.82 -20.94 7.61
C GLU A 118 18.66 -19.87 6.86
N PRO A 119 18.87 -19.96 5.53
CA PRO A 119 19.70 -18.99 4.81
C PRO A 119 19.00 -17.67 4.41
N LEU A 120 17.69 -17.53 4.67
CA LEU A 120 16.86 -16.39 4.23
C LEU A 120 17.34 -15.05 4.84
N HIS A 121 17.33 -14.00 4.01
CA HIS A 121 17.62 -12.63 4.44
C HIS A 121 16.33 -11.89 4.86
N PRO A 122 16.38 -11.01 5.86
CA PRO A 122 17.52 -10.76 6.76
C PRO A 122 17.84 -11.97 7.64
N VAL A 123 19.14 -12.18 7.89
CA VAL A 123 19.58 -13.18 8.86
C VAL A 123 19.08 -12.81 10.27
N PRO A 124 18.74 -13.79 11.13
CA PRO A 124 18.43 -13.53 12.53
C PRO A 124 19.57 -12.78 13.23
N GLY A 125 19.23 -12.01 14.25
CA GLY A 125 20.19 -11.33 15.11
C GLY A 125 20.97 -12.30 16.00
N GLU A 126 21.78 -11.74 16.89
CA GLU A 126 22.52 -12.52 17.89
C GLU A 126 21.54 -13.34 18.75
N ASP A 127 22.00 -14.51 19.22
CA ASP A 127 21.20 -15.44 20.04
C ASP A 127 19.86 -15.90 19.42
N GLY A 128 19.73 -15.81 18.09
CA GLY A 128 18.54 -16.24 17.36
C GLY A 128 17.40 -15.22 17.39
N ASP A 129 17.71 -13.95 17.66
CA ASP A 129 16.73 -12.87 17.62
C ASP A 129 16.04 -12.77 16.24
N LEU A 130 14.72 -12.86 16.24
CA LEU A 130 13.90 -12.83 15.03
C LEU A 130 13.42 -11.43 14.65
N GLU A 131 13.69 -10.39 15.44
CA GLU A 131 13.30 -9.01 15.12
C GLU A 131 13.69 -8.57 13.70
N PRO A 132 14.91 -8.89 13.18
CA PRO A 132 15.26 -8.54 11.80
C PRO A 132 14.36 -9.17 10.74
N ARG A 133 13.79 -10.34 11.01
CA ARG A 133 12.85 -11.04 10.11
C ARG A 133 11.40 -10.60 10.31
N LEU A 134 11.03 -10.18 11.52
CA LEU A 134 9.70 -9.63 11.79
C LEU A 134 9.51 -8.26 11.14
N GLY A 135 10.57 -7.43 11.07
CA GLY A 135 10.50 -6.09 10.49
C GLY A 135 9.85 -6.03 9.08
N PRO A 136 10.27 -6.86 8.11
CA PRO A 136 9.63 -6.96 6.80
C PRO A 136 8.13 -7.33 6.83
N PHE A 137 7.70 -8.16 7.79
CA PHE A 137 6.30 -8.55 7.96
C PHE A 137 5.48 -7.44 8.62
N ASP A 138 5.99 -6.81 9.67
CA ASP A 138 5.35 -5.65 10.31
C ASP A 138 5.18 -4.50 9.32
N TRP A 139 6.22 -4.26 8.51
CA TRP A 139 6.17 -3.28 7.44
C TRP A 139 5.10 -3.65 6.40
N LEU A 140 5.04 -4.92 5.99
CA LEU A 140 4.07 -5.39 5.02
C LEU A 140 2.64 -5.26 5.55
N ASP A 141 2.38 -5.69 6.79
CA ASP A 141 1.06 -5.63 7.42
C ASP A 141 0.48 -4.21 7.39
N GLN A 142 1.29 -3.22 7.74
CA GLN A 142 0.91 -1.80 7.75
C GLN A 142 0.63 -1.27 6.33
N ARG A 143 1.29 -1.80 5.30
CA ARG A 143 1.23 -1.29 3.93
C ARG A 143 0.22 -2.02 3.07
N ILE A 144 0.23 -3.35 3.08
CA ILE A 144 -0.64 -4.20 2.28
C ILE A 144 -2.11 -3.96 2.63
N SER A 145 -2.43 -3.71 3.91
CA SER A 145 -3.78 -3.38 4.35
C SER A 145 -4.32 -2.11 3.69
N LEU A 146 -3.47 -1.09 3.53
CA LEU A 146 -3.83 0.17 2.86
C LEU A 146 -3.95 0.00 1.34
N ALA A 147 -3.02 -0.76 0.75
CA ALA A 147 -3.02 -1.06 -0.68
C ALA A 147 -4.27 -1.87 -1.07
N VAL A 148 -4.59 -2.93 -0.33
CA VAL A 148 -5.76 -3.78 -0.54
C VAL A 148 -7.06 -2.99 -0.39
N LYS A 149 -7.16 -2.09 0.58
CA LYS A 149 -8.33 -1.18 0.73
C LYS A 149 -8.53 -0.26 -0.47
N SER A 150 -7.47 -0.02 -1.24
CA SER A 150 -7.49 0.82 -2.44
C SER A 150 -7.79 0.04 -3.71
N VAL A 151 -7.88 -1.30 -3.65
CA VAL A 151 -8.33 -2.14 -4.75
C VAL A 151 -9.84 -1.91 -4.97
N PRO A 152 -10.28 -1.61 -6.20
CA PRO A 152 -11.70 -1.44 -6.50
C PRO A 152 -12.49 -2.72 -6.29
N VAL A 153 -13.65 -2.57 -5.63
CA VAL A 153 -14.56 -3.67 -5.27
C VAL A 153 -15.93 -3.52 -5.94
N THR A 154 -16.19 -2.38 -6.59
CA THR A 154 -17.38 -2.18 -7.40
C THR A 154 -17.03 -2.23 -8.88
N ARG A 155 -18.01 -2.62 -9.70
CA ARG A 155 -17.94 -2.51 -11.15
C ARG A 155 -18.94 -1.46 -11.60
N PRO A 156 -18.51 -0.42 -12.34
CA PRO A 156 -19.44 0.57 -12.87
C PRO A 156 -20.36 -0.07 -13.92
N GLU A 157 -21.60 0.41 -13.99
CA GLU A 157 -22.59 -0.06 -14.98
C GLU A 157 -22.27 0.38 -16.41
N THR A 158 -21.54 1.50 -16.54
CA THR A 158 -21.12 2.09 -17.80
C THR A 158 -19.60 2.14 -17.89
N GLU A 159 -19.07 2.16 -19.12
CA GLU A 159 -17.62 2.30 -19.35
C GLU A 159 -17.08 3.67 -18.88
N GLU A 160 -17.95 4.67 -18.75
CA GLU A 160 -17.61 6.00 -18.23
C GLU A 160 -17.68 6.07 -16.69
N GLY A 161 -18.24 5.06 -16.03
CA GLY A 161 -18.41 5.05 -14.59
C GLY A 161 -17.11 4.76 -13.83
N GLU A 162 -17.01 5.28 -12.61
CA GLU A 162 -15.85 5.06 -11.75
C GLU A 162 -16.08 3.83 -10.86
N ALA A 163 -15.06 2.96 -10.78
CA ALA A 163 -15.02 1.88 -9.81
C ALA A 163 -14.58 2.43 -8.46
N PHE A 164 -15.22 1.98 -7.38
CA PHE A 164 -14.95 2.43 -6.02
C PHE A 164 -14.26 1.33 -5.22
N CYS A 165 -13.34 1.75 -4.36
CA CYS A 165 -12.63 0.91 -3.40
C CYS A 165 -13.14 1.16 -1.97
N TRP A 166 -12.67 0.33 -1.03
CA TRP A 166 -13.07 0.44 0.37
C TRP A 166 -12.63 1.78 1.00
N SER A 167 -11.43 2.26 0.69
CA SER A 167 -10.93 3.53 1.21
C SER A 167 -11.75 4.73 0.71
N ALA A 168 -12.30 4.67 -0.51
CA ALA A 168 -13.23 5.67 -1.03
C ALA A 168 -14.55 5.66 -0.25
N TRP A 169 -15.07 4.48 0.09
CA TRP A 169 -16.25 4.31 0.91
C TRP A 169 -16.06 4.84 2.35
N GLU A 170 -14.94 4.51 3.01
CA GLU A 170 -14.59 5.03 4.34
C GLU A 170 -14.52 6.57 4.33
N SER A 171 -13.91 7.14 3.29
CA SER A 171 -13.82 8.58 3.10
C SER A 171 -15.19 9.23 2.91
N ALA A 172 -16.10 8.60 2.16
CA ALA A 172 -17.46 9.09 1.98
C ALA A 172 -18.26 9.09 3.29
N LEU A 173 -18.15 8.01 4.09
CA LEU A 173 -18.78 7.92 5.41
C LEU A 173 -18.27 9.00 6.37
N HIS A 174 -16.96 9.26 6.36
CA HIS A 174 -16.35 10.30 7.19
C HIS A 174 -16.89 11.69 6.82
N LYS A 175 -16.92 12.03 5.52
CA LYS A 175 -17.46 13.32 5.04
C LYS A 175 -18.91 13.51 5.43
N ALA A 176 -19.76 12.49 5.23
CA ALA A 176 -21.17 12.55 5.61
C ALA A 176 -21.37 12.76 7.12
N LYS A 177 -20.50 12.17 7.96
CA LYS A 177 -20.53 12.39 9.42
C LYS A 177 -20.15 13.81 9.78
N VAL A 178 -19.08 14.35 9.19
CA VAL A 178 -18.62 15.74 9.43
C VAL A 178 -19.70 16.75 9.02
N GLU A 179 -20.35 16.55 7.87
CA GLU A 179 -21.44 17.42 7.42
C GLU A 179 -22.63 17.40 8.38
N ARG A 180 -23.03 16.23 8.89
CA ARG A 180 -24.12 16.14 9.88
C ARG A 180 -23.80 16.90 11.16
N VAL A 181 -22.57 16.80 11.65
CA VAL A 181 -22.13 17.55 12.84
C VAL A 181 -22.13 19.05 12.58
N ARG A 182 -21.62 19.49 11.42
CA ARG A 182 -21.62 20.90 11.03
C ARG A 182 -23.05 21.46 10.93
N SER A 183 -23.94 20.76 10.21
CA SER A 183 -25.34 21.18 10.07
C SER A 183 -26.07 21.18 11.42
N GLY A 184 -25.79 20.24 12.32
CA GLY A 184 -26.34 20.24 13.68
C GLY A 184 -25.89 21.44 14.50
N ALA A 185 -24.60 21.79 14.44
CA ALA A 185 -24.05 22.97 15.13
C ALA A 185 -24.58 24.30 14.55
N GLU A 186 -24.76 24.38 13.22
CA GLU A 186 -25.38 25.54 12.56
C GLU A 186 -26.85 25.73 12.99
N LEU A 187 -27.61 24.64 13.13
CA LEU A 187 -28.98 24.68 13.63
C LEU A 187 -29.07 25.09 15.11
N GLU A 188 -28.10 24.69 15.94
CA GLU A 188 -28.06 25.06 17.36
C GLU A 188 -27.66 26.52 17.59
N GLY A 189 -26.82 27.07 16.71
CA GLY A 189 -26.38 28.47 16.68
C GLY A 189 -27.37 29.45 16.02
N GLN A 190 -28.31 28.97 15.21
CA GLN A 190 -29.40 29.80 14.70
C GLN A 190 -30.47 30.02 15.78
N ALA A 191 -30.96 31.26 15.90
CA ALA A 191 -32.04 31.58 16.82
C ALA A 191 -33.34 30.93 16.34
N ASP A 192 -33.77 29.87 17.03
CA ASP A 192 -35.13 29.34 16.87
C ASP A 192 -36.16 30.31 17.49
N THR A 193 -37.36 30.33 16.93
CA THR A 193 -38.57 31.04 17.40
C THR A 193 -38.78 30.97 18.91
N SER A 194 -38.45 29.83 19.53
CA SER A 194 -38.46 29.64 20.99
C SER A 194 -37.43 30.52 21.72
N LYS A 195 -36.19 30.63 21.21
CA LYS A 195 -35.13 31.50 21.75
C LYS A 195 -35.42 32.99 21.49
N PHE A 196 -36.05 33.29 20.34
CA PHE A 196 -36.45 34.66 19.98
C PHE A 196 -37.56 35.19 20.91
N MET A 197 -38.59 34.38 21.20
CA MET A 197 -39.66 34.76 22.13
C MET A 197 -39.16 34.96 23.57
N VAL A 198 -38.24 34.12 24.06
CA VAL A 198 -37.63 34.28 25.39
C VAL A 198 -36.80 35.58 25.47
N SER A 199 -36.08 35.94 24.41
CA SER A 199 -35.34 37.21 24.36
C SER A 199 -36.25 38.43 24.43
N THR A 200 -37.46 38.38 23.84
CA THR A 200 -38.40 39.51 23.87
C THR A 200 -39.07 39.72 25.23
N SER A 201 -39.20 38.66 26.04
CA SER A 201 -39.78 38.75 27.40
C SER A 201 -38.83 39.32 28.46
N LEU A 202 -37.53 39.44 28.17
CA LEU A 202 -36.51 39.94 29.10
C LEU A 202 -36.18 41.43 28.91
N THR A 203 -36.85 42.11 27.97
CA THR A 203 -36.66 43.53 27.64
C THR A 203 -37.77 44.46 28.16
N SER A 204 -38.61 44.02 29.08
CA SER A 204 -39.67 44.85 29.70
C SER A 204 -39.32 45.30 31.12
#